data_AF-A0A8T7LPH3-F1
#
_entry.id   AF-A0A8T7LPH3-F1
#
_cell.length_a   1.000
_cell.length_b   1.000
_cell.length_c   1.000
_cell.angle_alpha   90.00
_cell.angle_beta   90.00
_cell.angle_gamma   90.00
#
_symmetry.space_group_name_H-M   'P 1'
#
loop_
_entity.id
_entity.type
_entity.pdbx_description
1 polymer ?
#
loop_
_entity_poly.entity_id
_entity_poly.type
_entity_poly.pdbx_seq_one_letter_code
_entity_poly.pdbx_strand_id
1 'polypeptide(L)'
;MNYADSGNGGECVGMLSGTNNNNLIDDNVNACGLTDSVNGNIIAANPNLGTLTGAPAYFPLTPGRLAINAGDNATRASTDQRGVSRPQGGRCDIGAFEVGIVSLPLVVR
;
A
#
# COMPACT_ATOMS: atom_id res chain seq x y z
N MET A 1 4.49 -0.93 3.87
CA MET A 1 5.10 -0.13 2.78
C MET A 1 4.69 -0.70 1.43
N ASN A 2 4.66 0.09 0.34
CA ASN A 2 4.50 -0.42 -1.03
C ASN A 2 5.81 -0.24 -1.77
N TYR A 3 6.38 -1.33 -2.28
CA TYR A 3 7.50 -1.28 -3.23
C TYR A 3 7.02 -1.81 -4.57
N ALA A 4 7.28 -1.05 -5.64
CA ALA A 4 6.97 -1.44 -7.02
C ALA A 4 8.21 -1.20 -7.90
N ASP A 5 8.61 -2.24 -8.61
CA ASP A 5 9.62 -2.38 -9.67
C ASP A 5 10.67 -1.26 -9.77
N SER A 6 11.89 -1.59 -9.35
CA SER A 6 13.11 -0.93 -9.80
C SER A 6 14.02 -1.97 -10.45
N GLY A 7 13.81 -2.21 -11.74
CA GLY A 7 14.60 -3.09 -12.61
C GLY A 7 15.95 -3.52 -12.04
N ASN A 8 16.04 -4.81 -11.71
CA ASN A 8 17.23 -5.58 -11.33
C ASN A 8 17.89 -5.31 -9.95
N GLY A 9 17.32 -4.47 -9.08
CA GLY A 9 17.91 -4.14 -7.77
C GLY A 9 17.43 -4.95 -6.56
N GLY A 10 16.32 -5.67 -6.70
CA GLY A 10 15.59 -6.21 -5.55
C GLY A 10 14.87 -5.12 -4.77
N GLU A 11 13.56 -5.28 -4.58
CA GLU A 11 12.73 -4.22 -3.99
C GLU A 11 13.01 -3.98 -2.50
N CYS A 12 13.45 -5.01 -1.80
CA CYS A 12 13.80 -4.94 -0.40
C CYS A 12 14.97 -5.90 -0.10
N VAL A 13 16.18 -5.36 -0.02
CA VAL A 13 17.40 -6.14 0.24
C VAL A 13 17.75 -6.10 1.73
N GLY A 14 18.02 -7.27 2.32
CA GLY A 14 18.42 -7.42 3.73
C GLY A 14 17.37 -8.13 4.58
N MET A 15 17.36 -7.83 5.88
CA MET A 15 16.36 -8.36 6.82
C MET A 15 15.73 -7.19 7.56
N LEU A 16 14.41 -7.04 7.46
CA LEU A 16 13.68 -6.11 8.29
C LEU A 16 13.57 -6.68 9.71
N SER A 17 14.09 -5.94 10.69
CA SER A 17 13.97 -6.28 12.11
C SER A 17 12.71 -5.65 12.71
N GLY A 18 12.08 -6.33 13.68
CA GLY A 18 10.89 -5.83 14.41
C GLY A 18 9.54 -6.34 13.87
N THR A 19 8.44 -5.76 14.38
CA THR A 19 7.05 -6.11 14.05
C THR A 19 6.60 -5.51 12.72
N ASN A 20 7.23 -5.92 11.62
CA ASN A 20 6.84 -5.47 10.29
C ASN A 20 5.59 -6.22 9.83
N ASN A 21 4.53 -5.49 9.52
CA ASN A 21 3.25 -5.99 9.07
C ASN A 21 2.75 -5.21 7.85
N ASN A 22 1.78 -5.78 7.14
CA ASN A 22 1.03 -5.10 6.07
C ASN A 22 1.94 -4.43 5.02
N ASN A 23 2.97 -5.14 4.57
CA ASN A 23 3.82 -4.73 3.46
C ASN A 23 3.36 -5.35 2.16
N LEU A 24 3.46 -4.61 1.06
CA LEU A 24 3.20 -5.09 -0.29
C LEU A 24 4.46 -4.94 -1.12
N ILE A 25 5.00 -6.06 -1.57
CA ILE A 25 6.26 -6.18 -2.32
C ILE A 25 5.97 -7.02 -3.57
N ASP A 26 6.32 -6.51 -4.74
CA ASP A 26 6.19 -7.21 -6.03
C ASP A 26 7.24 -8.32 -6.19
N ASP A 27 8.42 -8.13 -5.61
CA ASP A 27 9.53 -9.09 -5.66
C ASP A 27 9.32 -10.27 -4.68
N ASN A 28 9.62 -11.50 -5.15
CA ASN A 28 9.57 -12.73 -4.36
C ASN A 28 10.93 -13.19 -3.81
N VAL A 29 12.04 -12.63 -4.30
CA VAL A 29 13.41 -12.94 -3.88
C VAL A 29 13.89 -11.92 -2.85
N ASN A 30 13.70 -10.63 -3.15
CA ASN A 30 14.18 -9.54 -2.30
C ASN A 30 13.02 -8.91 -1.53
N ALA A 31 12.48 -9.68 -0.58
CA ALA A 31 11.36 -9.30 0.27
C ALA A 31 11.80 -8.93 1.71
N CYS A 32 13.07 -8.56 1.92
CA CYS A 32 13.64 -8.26 3.22
C CYS A 32 13.43 -9.33 4.32
N GLY A 33 13.36 -10.61 3.94
CA GLY A 33 13.06 -11.71 4.87
C GLY A 33 11.60 -11.75 5.34
N LEU A 34 10.70 -10.97 4.73
CA LEU A 34 9.27 -11.10 4.95
C LEU A 34 8.74 -12.36 4.25
N THR A 35 7.74 -12.97 4.87
CA THR A 35 7.04 -14.13 4.29
C THR A 35 5.66 -13.69 3.82
N ASP A 36 5.26 -14.16 2.65
CA ASP A 36 3.91 -13.92 2.13
C ASP A 36 2.84 -14.42 3.11
N SER A 37 1.73 -13.69 3.19
CA SER A 37 0.56 -14.02 4.02
C SER A 37 0.82 -14.11 5.53
N VAL A 38 2.00 -13.68 6.00
CA VAL A 38 2.34 -13.57 7.43
C VAL A 38 2.21 -12.12 7.88
N ASN A 39 1.52 -11.87 8.99
CA ASN A 39 1.29 -10.51 9.54
C ASN A 39 0.71 -9.52 8.51
N GLY A 40 -0.16 -10.01 7.61
CA GLY A 40 -0.77 -9.18 6.57
C GLY A 40 0.21 -8.72 5.47
N ASN A 41 1.44 -9.25 5.44
CA ASN A 41 2.34 -9.03 4.32
C ASN A 41 1.82 -9.74 3.06
N ILE A 42 2.01 -9.09 1.93
CA ILE A 42 1.65 -9.55 0.60
C ILE A 42 2.93 -9.44 -0.23
N ILE A 43 3.53 -10.58 -0.56
CA ILE A 43 4.82 -10.67 -1.25
C ILE A 43 4.59 -11.30 -2.62
N ALA A 44 5.47 -11.02 -3.59
CA ALA A 44 5.34 -11.49 -4.96
C ALA A 44 4.09 -10.95 -5.69
N ALA A 45 3.67 -9.72 -5.35
CA ALA A 45 2.43 -9.18 -5.88
C ALA A 45 2.51 -7.70 -6.26
N ASN A 46 2.11 -7.41 -7.50
CA ASN A 46 2.20 -6.07 -8.06
C ASN A 46 1.29 -5.07 -7.31
N PRO A 47 1.83 -3.97 -6.77
CA PRO A 47 1.04 -2.95 -6.08
C PRO A 47 0.07 -2.19 -6.99
N ASN A 48 0.22 -2.34 -8.30
CA ASN A 48 -0.57 -1.73 -9.36
C ASN A 48 -0.68 -0.21 -9.20
N LEU A 49 0.48 0.42 -9.09
CA LEU A 49 0.61 1.86 -9.07
C LEU A 49 0.25 2.45 -10.44
N GLY A 50 -0.46 3.57 -10.43
CA GLY A 50 -0.68 4.38 -11.62
C GLY A 50 0.55 5.23 -11.95
N THR A 51 0.46 6.00 -13.03
CA THR A 51 1.53 6.91 -13.45
C THR A 51 1.81 7.99 -12.40
N LEU A 52 3.08 8.33 -12.21
CA LEU A 52 3.50 9.43 -11.34
C LEU A 52 2.79 10.74 -11.73
N THR A 53 2.21 11.43 -10.74
CA THR A 53 1.40 12.64 -10.96
C THR A 53 1.46 13.57 -9.75
N GLY A 54 0.84 14.75 -9.82
CA GLY A 54 0.70 15.68 -8.70
C GLY A 54 1.91 16.58 -8.42
N ALA A 55 1.73 17.50 -7.45
CA ALA A 55 2.76 18.40 -6.95
C ALA A 55 2.53 18.65 -5.43
N PRO A 56 3.30 18.01 -4.51
CA PRO A 56 4.41 17.09 -4.76
C PRO A 56 3.99 15.81 -5.50
N ALA A 57 4.95 15.19 -6.21
CA ALA A 57 4.69 14.04 -7.04
C ALA A 57 4.37 12.77 -6.22
N TYR A 58 3.44 11.96 -6.71
CA TYR A 58 2.98 10.72 -6.09
C TYR A 58 2.53 9.66 -7.08
N PHE A 59 2.57 8.39 -6.65
CA PHE A 59 2.00 7.25 -7.37
C PHE A 59 0.59 6.92 -6.84
N PRO A 60 -0.48 7.10 -7.63
CA PRO A 60 -1.84 6.74 -7.22
C PRO A 60 -2.05 5.22 -7.24
N LEU A 61 -3.01 4.72 -6.45
CA LEU A 61 -3.46 3.34 -6.58
C LEU A 61 -4.53 3.24 -7.67
N THR A 62 -4.45 2.20 -8.49
CA THR A 62 -5.54 1.86 -9.42
C THR A 62 -6.65 1.08 -8.71
N PRO A 63 -7.91 1.05 -9.19
CA PRO A 63 -9.00 0.30 -8.56
C PRO A 63 -8.82 -1.23 -8.58
N GLY A 64 -9.33 -1.93 -7.57
CA GLY A 64 -9.37 -3.40 -7.49
C GLY A 64 -8.04 -4.07 -7.12
N ARG A 65 -7.25 -3.42 -6.25
CA ARG A 65 -5.85 -3.79 -5.98
C ARG A 65 -5.60 -4.23 -4.55
N LEU A 66 -4.55 -5.02 -4.39
CA LEU A 66 -4.09 -5.61 -3.13
C LEU A 66 -3.70 -4.59 -2.06
N ALA A 67 -3.35 -3.36 -2.47
CA ALA A 67 -3.02 -2.30 -1.53
C ALA A 67 -4.26 -1.68 -0.84
N ILE A 68 -5.46 -1.79 -1.44
CA ILE A 68 -6.66 -1.08 -0.97
C ILE A 68 -7.22 -1.76 0.29
N ASN A 69 -7.48 -1.00 1.36
CA ASN A 69 -7.95 -1.47 2.67
C ASN A 69 -7.08 -2.60 3.30
N ALA A 70 -5.82 -2.72 2.89
CA ALA A 70 -4.93 -3.80 3.33
C ALA A 70 -3.87 -3.36 4.35
N GLY A 71 -3.90 -2.10 4.78
CA GLY A 71 -2.97 -1.54 5.77
C GLY A 71 -3.33 -1.83 7.22
N ASP A 72 -2.41 -1.44 8.10
CA ASP A 72 -2.58 -1.47 9.55
C ASP A 72 -3.06 -0.11 10.09
N ASN A 73 -4.27 -0.10 10.64
CA ASN A 73 -4.87 1.10 11.21
C ASN A 73 -4.18 1.58 12.49
N ALA A 74 -3.39 0.74 13.17
CA ALA A 74 -2.70 1.10 14.40
C ALA A 74 -1.39 1.87 14.14
N THR A 75 -0.74 1.63 13.00
CA THR A 75 0.60 2.14 12.68
C THR A 75 0.62 3.15 11.52
N ARG A 76 -0.55 3.55 11.02
CA ARG A 76 -0.70 4.50 9.91
C ARG A 76 -0.38 5.95 10.29
N ALA A 77 0.09 6.71 9.29
CA ALA A 77 0.03 8.16 9.35
C ALA A 77 -1.42 8.67 9.31
N SER A 78 -1.66 9.84 9.90
CA SER A 78 -2.99 10.48 9.91
C SER A 78 -3.46 10.92 8.53
N THR A 79 -2.52 11.19 7.62
CA THR A 79 -2.78 11.59 6.23
C THR A 79 -1.87 10.85 5.25
N ASP A 80 -2.29 10.76 4.00
CA ASP A 80 -1.44 10.32 2.89
C ASP A 80 -0.53 11.46 2.39
N GLN A 81 0.33 11.19 1.40
CA GLN A 81 1.31 12.19 0.92
C GLN A 81 0.67 13.44 0.27
N ARG A 82 -0.62 13.39 -0.04
CA ARG A 82 -1.40 14.52 -0.59
C ARG A 82 -2.09 15.32 0.53
N GLY A 83 -2.02 14.85 1.77
CA GLY A 83 -2.76 15.39 2.91
C GLY A 83 -4.17 14.81 3.08
N VAL A 84 -4.55 13.75 2.35
CA VAL A 84 -5.87 13.12 2.51
C VAL A 84 -5.90 12.30 3.80
N SER A 85 -6.90 12.52 4.66
CA SER A 85 -7.04 11.79 5.92
C SER A 85 -7.16 10.29 5.72
N ARG A 86 -6.62 9.50 6.64
CA ARG A 86 -6.74 8.04 6.64
C ARG A 86 -7.64 7.58 7.80
N PRO A 87 -8.33 6.43 7.70
CA PRO A 87 -8.59 5.75 6.45
C PRO A 87 -9.74 6.46 5.73
N GLN A 88 -9.76 6.43 4.40
CA GLN A 88 -10.96 6.85 3.67
C GLN A 88 -12.00 5.71 3.64
N GLY A 89 -11.57 4.46 3.87
CA GLY A 89 -12.44 3.29 4.05
C GLY A 89 -12.44 2.73 5.47
N GLY A 90 -12.71 1.42 5.60
CA GLY A 90 -12.65 0.71 6.88
C GLY A 90 -11.22 0.49 7.38
N ARG A 91 -10.25 0.44 6.46
CA ARG A 91 -8.81 0.29 6.74
C ARG A 91 -8.00 1.22 5.84
N CYS A 92 -6.82 1.63 6.30
CA CYS A 92 -5.92 2.38 5.44
C CYS A 92 -5.42 1.51 4.29
N ASP A 93 -5.07 2.14 3.20
CA ASP A 93 -4.36 1.47 2.12
C ASP A 93 -2.89 1.28 2.48
N ILE A 94 -2.26 0.25 1.95
CA ILE A 94 -0.80 0.09 2.07
C ILE A 94 -0.15 1.16 1.18
N GLY A 95 0.87 1.85 1.70
CA GLY A 95 1.69 2.80 0.95
C GLY A 95 1.32 4.28 1.16
N ALA A 96 1.87 5.14 0.29
CA ALA A 96 1.85 6.59 0.46
C ALA A 96 0.57 7.30 -0.05
N PHE A 97 -0.37 6.54 -0.62
CA PHE A 97 -1.62 7.04 -1.21
C PHE A 97 -2.81 6.34 -0.57
N GLU A 98 -3.89 7.08 -0.33
CA GLU A 98 -5.18 6.57 0.14
C GLU A 98 -6.28 6.79 -0.91
N VAL A 99 -6.89 5.71 -1.42
CA VAL A 99 -8.05 5.76 -2.30
C VAL A 99 -9.22 6.36 -1.55
N GLY A 100 -9.73 7.49 -2.05
CA GLY A 100 -11.00 8.03 -1.61
C GLY A 100 -12.14 7.11 -2.04
N ILE A 101 -12.96 6.66 -1.10
CA ILE A 101 -14.25 6.03 -1.46
C ILE A 101 -15.26 7.16 -1.70
N VAL A 102 -15.95 7.10 -2.84
CA VAL A 102 -17.14 7.93 -3.02
C VAL A 102 -18.24 7.26 -2.19
N SER A 103 -18.56 7.83 -1.03
CA SER A 103 -19.77 7.44 -0.30
C SER A 103 -20.96 7.89 -1.14
N LEU A 104 -21.45 7.02 -2.01
CA LEU A 104 -22.76 7.21 -2.60
C LEU A 104 -23.76 7.06 -1.46
N PRO A 105 -24.60 8.07 -1.18
CA PRO A 105 -25.68 7.86 -0.23
C PRO A 105 -26.50 6.68 -0.74
N LEU A 106 -26.67 5.66 0.10
CA LEU A 106 -27.60 4.57 -0.19
C LEU A 106 -28.99 5.20 -0.29
N VAL A 107 -29.43 5.49 -1.51
CA VAL A 107 -30.84 5.81 -1.76
C VAL A 107 -31.56 4.47 -1.71
N VAL A 108 -31.98 4.07 -0.51
CA VAL A 108 -32.99 3.03 -0.37
C VAL A 108 -34.27 3.62 -0.94
N ARG A 109 -34.70 3.12 -2.09
CA ARG A 109 -36.06 3.33 -2.61
C ARG A 109 -36.95 2.21 -2.12
#